data_AF-A0A4U0X9W4-F1
#
_entry.id   AF-A0A4U0X9W4-F1
#
_cell.length_a   1.000
_cell.length_b   1.000
_cell.length_c   1.000
_cell.angle_alpha   90.00
_cell.angle_beta   90.00
_cell.angle_gamma   90.00
#
_symmetry.space_group_name_H-M   'P 1'
#
loop_
_entity.id
_entity.type
_entity.pdbx_description
1 polymer ?
#
loop_
_entity_poly.entity_id
_entity_poly.type
_entity_poly.pdbx_seq_one_letter_code
_entity_poly.pdbx_strand_id
1 'polypeptide(L)'
;MAIMLLGTFETITCSSPQSIKSWANHVNGATAIVRLRGIEQLQTKVGNYMFVYLRTQIVIDCLQRRLVVPPTILEWSEVALESGSTEDLLEYDLFRIVAKLCSLRSIEMDQASQTDGKNVIMTLAHSVDADLQGWVEQLPLEYAYSIRTCRSSNAVLSESGQYHVYPNIWTLIIWNTYRSARLLTNEILMKWLPCHSTQTSSFHTMQHRRCEILHAEISSDICASAPYYLGVGNSAGQNPRAAAGSSLIWPLYLTAITDRPPFATRAWVITQLDKIGEIMGIRQATSLANVLKTKYEVTVWDRPKSYAIDAEEDDW
;
A
#
# COMPACT_ATOMS: atom_id res chain seq x y z
N MET A 1 8.19 -19.53 -5.91
CA MET A 1 6.77 -19.89 -6.12
C MET A 1 6.10 -20.35 -4.82
N ALA A 2 6.61 -21.37 -4.11
CA ALA A 2 6.04 -21.83 -2.83
C ALA A 2 5.86 -20.73 -1.74
N ILE A 3 6.73 -19.73 -1.70
CA ILE A 3 6.66 -18.63 -0.71
C ILE A 3 5.68 -17.52 -1.11
N MET A 4 5.54 -17.23 -2.41
CA MET A 4 4.46 -16.36 -2.90
C MET A 4 3.11 -17.03 -2.61
N LEU A 5 3.07 -18.35 -2.77
CA LEU A 5 1.93 -19.17 -2.36
C LEU A 5 1.75 -19.19 -0.84
N LEU A 6 2.82 -19.12 -0.03
CA LEU A 6 2.72 -19.03 1.43
C LEU A 6 2.25 -17.65 1.89
N GLY A 7 2.74 -16.54 1.33
CA GLY A 7 2.27 -15.19 1.64
C GLY A 7 0.82 -14.97 1.20
N THR A 8 0.44 -15.49 0.04
CA THR A 8 -0.97 -15.54 -0.37
C THR A 8 -1.78 -16.48 0.50
N PHE A 9 -1.26 -17.65 0.89
CA PHE A 9 -1.92 -18.58 1.83
C PHE A 9 -2.13 -17.94 3.20
N GLU A 10 -1.15 -17.25 3.76
CA GLU A 10 -1.26 -16.49 5.00
C GLU A 10 -2.32 -15.39 4.83
N THR A 11 -2.31 -14.65 3.72
CA THR A 11 -3.35 -13.66 3.41
C THR A 11 -4.75 -14.29 3.30
N ILE A 12 -4.85 -15.49 2.74
CA ILE A 12 -6.11 -16.24 2.54
C ILE A 12 -6.62 -16.85 3.84
N THR A 13 -5.74 -17.35 4.70
CA THR A 13 -6.09 -18.20 5.85
C THR A 13 -6.07 -17.47 7.20
N CYS A 14 -5.34 -16.36 7.33
CA CYS A 14 -5.22 -15.64 8.60
C CYS A 14 -6.52 -14.91 8.96
N SER A 15 -7.08 -15.25 10.13
CA SER A 15 -8.36 -14.72 10.61
C SER A 15 -8.33 -14.29 12.09
N SER A 16 -7.15 -14.08 12.69
CA SER A 16 -7.02 -13.68 14.10
C SER A 16 -6.01 -12.54 14.36
N PRO A 17 -6.20 -11.73 15.43
CA PRO A 17 -5.21 -10.75 15.89
C PRO A 17 -3.83 -11.33 16.24
N GLN A 18 -3.73 -12.62 16.60
CA GLN A 18 -2.44 -13.31 16.74
C GLN A 18 -1.81 -13.65 15.38
N SER A 19 -2.58 -13.98 14.36
CA SER A 19 -2.05 -14.23 13.00
C SER A 19 -1.46 -12.98 12.35
N ILE A 20 -1.95 -11.80 12.76
CA ILE A 20 -1.38 -10.49 12.46
C ILE A 20 0.06 -10.33 13.01
N LYS A 21 0.36 -10.91 14.17
CA LYS A 21 1.70 -10.89 14.79
C LYS A 21 2.70 -11.82 14.07
N SER A 22 2.22 -12.84 13.34
CA SER A 22 3.05 -13.77 12.56
C SER A 22 3.73 -13.13 11.34
N TRP A 23 3.35 -11.91 10.99
CA TRP A 23 3.78 -11.31 9.72
C TRP A 23 5.11 -10.54 9.78
N ALA A 24 5.63 -10.17 10.95
CA ALA A 24 7.03 -9.72 11.04
C ALA A 24 8.00 -10.84 10.62
N ASN A 25 7.60 -12.10 10.85
CA ASN A 25 8.32 -13.27 10.35
C ASN A 25 8.19 -13.41 8.82
N HIS A 26 7.17 -12.80 8.19
CA HIS A 26 6.99 -12.84 6.74
C HIS A 26 8.05 -12.03 6.02
N VAL A 27 8.25 -10.75 6.38
CA VAL A 27 9.32 -9.92 5.79
C VAL A 27 10.70 -10.47 6.13
N ASN A 28 10.92 -10.91 7.37
CA ASN A 28 12.18 -11.54 7.77
C ASN A 28 12.44 -12.83 6.99
N GLY A 29 11.43 -13.69 6.84
CA GLY A 29 11.50 -14.92 6.08
C GLY A 29 11.74 -14.67 4.59
N ALA A 30 10.98 -13.75 3.99
CA ALA A 30 11.14 -13.32 2.61
C ALA A 30 12.56 -12.77 2.35
N THR A 31 13.07 -11.92 3.24
CA THR A 31 14.43 -11.36 3.16
C THR A 31 15.49 -12.45 3.32
N ALA A 32 15.31 -13.38 4.27
CA ALA A 32 16.21 -14.52 4.45
C ALA A 32 16.27 -15.40 3.19
N ILE A 33 15.15 -15.58 2.50
CA ILE A 33 15.09 -16.35 1.25
C ILE A 33 15.77 -15.62 0.10
N VAL A 34 15.57 -14.29 -0.03
CA VAL A 34 16.30 -13.48 -1.00
C VAL A 34 17.80 -13.72 -0.82
N ARG A 35 18.29 -13.65 0.42
CA ARG A 35 19.68 -13.94 0.78
C ARG A 35 20.11 -15.37 0.43
N LEU A 36 19.30 -16.38 0.77
CA LEU A 36 19.60 -17.79 0.47
C LEU A 36 19.68 -18.10 -1.03
N ARG A 37 18.89 -17.41 -1.85
CA ARG A 37 18.92 -17.56 -3.31
C ARG A 37 20.13 -16.90 -3.96
N GLY A 38 20.81 -16.01 -3.23
CA GLY A 38 21.96 -15.27 -3.74
C GLY A 38 21.58 -14.15 -4.71
N ILE A 39 22.52 -13.22 -4.89
CA ILE A 39 22.39 -12.10 -5.81
C ILE A 39 22.47 -12.57 -7.28
N GLU A 40 23.09 -13.73 -7.49
CA GLU A 40 23.23 -14.40 -8.79
C GLU A 40 21.87 -14.71 -9.43
N GLN A 41 20.79 -14.80 -8.64
CA GLN A 41 19.44 -14.98 -9.19
C GLN A 41 19.04 -13.86 -10.16
N LEU A 42 19.57 -12.63 -9.95
CA LEU A 42 19.29 -11.46 -10.77
C LEU A 42 19.87 -11.59 -12.19
N GLN A 43 20.87 -12.46 -12.39
CA GLN A 43 21.48 -12.68 -13.71
C GLN A 43 20.55 -13.44 -14.67
N THR A 44 19.49 -14.07 -14.15
CA THR A 44 18.50 -14.78 -14.97
C THR A 44 17.20 -14.00 -15.01
N LYS A 45 16.53 -13.98 -16.17
CA LYS A 45 15.21 -13.31 -16.31
C LYS A 45 14.21 -13.80 -15.27
N VAL A 46 14.14 -15.12 -15.06
CA VAL A 46 13.21 -15.74 -14.11
C VAL A 46 13.53 -15.36 -12.67
N GLY A 47 14.82 -15.36 -12.28
CA GLY A 47 15.23 -14.97 -10.94
C GLY A 47 15.00 -13.49 -10.67
N ASN A 48 15.28 -12.61 -11.65
CA ASN A 48 14.96 -11.19 -11.56
C ASN A 48 13.45 -10.95 -11.39
N TYR A 49 12.59 -11.57 -12.22
CA TYR A 49 11.13 -11.47 -12.05
C TYR A 49 10.65 -11.94 -10.67
N MET A 50 11.23 -13.03 -10.14
CA MET A 50 10.89 -13.49 -8.79
C MET A 50 11.34 -12.50 -7.70
N PHE A 51 12.52 -11.89 -7.86
CA PHE A 51 13.01 -10.87 -6.95
C PHE A 51 12.13 -9.62 -6.97
N VAL A 52 11.82 -9.07 -8.16
CA VAL A 52 10.94 -7.90 -8.32
C VAL A 52 9.59 -8.14 -7.67
N TYR A 53 8.95 -9.29 -7.95
CA TYR A 53 7.68 -9.63 -7.32
C TYR A 53 7.77 -9.68 -5.79
N LEU A 54 8.80 -10.33 -5.25
CA LEU A 54 8.98 -10.47 -3.81
C LEU A 54 9.26 -9.11 -3.15
N ARG A 55 10.08 -8.27 -3.80
CA ARG A 55 10.34 -6.89 -3.38
C ARG A 55 9.05 -6.08 -3.30
N THR A 56 8.17 -6.17 -4.31
CA THR A 56 6.88 -5.48 -4.30
C THR A 56 6.04 -5.90 -3.10
N GLN A 57 6.04 -7.19 -2.72
CA GLN A 57 5.34 -7.64 -1.51
C GLN A 57 5.99 -7.11 -0.23
N ILE A 58 7.32 -7.14 -0.13
CA ILE A 58 8.06 -6.65 1.04
C ILE A 58 7.81 -5.15 1.25
N VAL A 59 7.91 -4.34 0.20
CA VAL A 59 7.74 -2.87 0.32
C VAL A 59 6.30 -2.51 0.70
N ILE A 60 5.30 -3.22 0.16
CA ILE A 60 3.90 -3.03 0.55
C ILE A 60 3.72 -3.38 2.03
N ASP A 61 4.29 -4.49 2.50
CA ASP A 61 4.17 -4.89 3.91
C ASP A 61 4.90 -3.90 4.86
N CYS A 62 6.10 -3.44 4.49
CA CYS A 62 6.79 -2.36 5.20
C CYS A 62 5.93 -1.09 5.26
N LEU A 63 5.33 -0.72 4.13
CA LEU A 63 4.44 0.42 4.02
C LEU A 63 3.20 0.24 4.89
N GLN A 64 2.62 -0.96 5.02
CA GLN A 64 1.49 -1.23 5.90
C GLN A 64 1.87 -1.07 7.38
N ARG A 65 3.03 -1.59 7.77
CA ARG A 65 3.50 -1.72 9.16
C ARG A 65 4.30 -0.56 9.71
N ARG A 66 4.51 0.51 8.94
CA ARG A 66 5.42 1.62 9.30
C ARG A 66 6.86 1.12 9.56
N LEU A 67 7.31 0.12 8.80
CA LEU A 67 8.68 -0.42 8.89
C LEU A 67 9.55 0.14 7.78
N VAL A 68 10.85 0.25 8.03
CA VAL A 68 11.84 0.55 6.99
C VAL A 68 12.04 -0.68 6.09
N VAL A 69 12.28 -0.45 4.80
CA VAL A 69 12.61 -1.52 3.85
C VAL A 69 14.00 -2.09 4.19
N PRO A 70 14.19 -3.42 4.25
CA PRO A 70 15.49 -4.00 4.59
C PRO A 70 16.61 -3.58 3.63
N PRO A 71 17.83 -3.26 4.11
CA PRO A 71 18.94 -2.79 3.28
C PRO A 71 19.28 -3.71 2.12
N THR A 72 19.28 -5.03 2.35
CA THR A 72 19.50 -6.04 1.29
C THR A 72 18.53 -5.89 0.12
N ILE A 73 17.27 -5.51 0.40
CA ILE A 73 16.26 -5.31 -0.64
C ILE A 73 16.54 -4.02 -1.42
N LEU A 74 16.99 -2.96 -0.76
CA LEU A 74 17.39 -1.71 -1.41
C LEU A 74 18.60 -1.94 -2.34
N GLU A 75 19.68 -2.53 -1.80
CA GLU A 75 20.92 -2.82 -2.54
C GLU A 75 20.65 -3.71 -3.76
N TRP A 76 19.89 -4.79 -3.60
CA TRP A 76 19.64 -5.72 -4.70
C TRP A 76 18.68 -5.15 -5.73
N SER A 77 17.87 -4.14 -5.36
CA SER A 77 17.03 -3.42 -6.30
C SER A 77 17.85 -2.55 -7.24
N GLU A 78 18.92 -1.92 -6.73
CA GLU A 78 19.86 -1.16 -7.55
C GLU A 78 20.58 -2.09 -8.54
N VAL A 79 21.06 -3.25 -8.07
CA VAL A 79 21.71 -4.24 -8.95
C VAL A 79 20.75 -4.80 -10.00
N ALA A 80 19.49 -5.06 -9.64
CA ALA A 80 18.49 -5.52 -10.60
C ALA A 80 18.26 -4.52 -11.74
N LEU A 81 18.40 -3.21 -11.45
CA LEU A 81 18.23 -2.13 -12.41
C LEU A 81 19.35 -2.07 -13.47
N GLU A 82 20.59 -2.41 -13.10
CA GLU A 82 21.75 -2.38 -14.02
C GLU A 82 21.54 -3.29 -15.26
N SER A 83 20.68 -4.29 -15.13
CA SER A 83 20.31 -5.23 -16.20
C SER A 83 18.90 -5.01 -16.77
N GLY A 84 18.22 -3.95 -16.32
CA GLY A 84 16.79 -3.70 -16.53
C GLY A 84 16.44 -2.98 -17.84
N SER A 85 15.19 -3.13 -18.25
CA SER A 85 14.55 -2.39 -19.32
C SER A 85 14.01 -1.02 -18.85
N THR A 86 13.49 -0.22 -19.77
CA THR A 86 12.79 1.04 -19.43
C THR A 86 11.53 0.81 -18.58
N GLU A 87 10.87 -0.34 -18.72
CA GLU A 87 9.74 -0.72 -17.86
C GLU A 87 10.20 -0.98 -16.43
N ASP A 88 11.36 -1.62 -16.27
CA ASP A 88 11.96 -1.90 -14.97
C ASP A 88 12.41 -0.62 -14.26
N LEU A 89 12.83 0.42 -15.01
CA LEU A 89 13.16 1.74 -14.45
C LEU A 89 11.96 2.41 -13.78
N LEU A 90 10.79 2.40 -14.45
CA LEU A 90 9.58 3.03 -13.91
C LEU A 90 9.11 2.35 -12.62
N GLU A 91 9.08 1.01 -12.61
CA GLU A 91 8.65 0.27 -11.44
C GLU A 91 9.69 0.37 -10.29
N TYR A 92 10.98 0.40 -10.61
CA TYR A 92 12.05 0.68 -9.66
C TYR A 92 11.91 2.08 -9.03
N ASP A 93 11.61 3.11 -9.83
CA ASP A 93 11.41 4.46 -9.31
C ASP A 93 10.25 4.53 -8.33
N LEU A 94 9.12 3.88 -8.64
CA LEU A 94 8.01 3.77 -7.70
C LEU A 94 8.45 3.07 -6.42
N PHE A 95 9.15 1.94 -6.52
CA PHE A 95 9.69 1.23 -5.36
C PHE A 95 10.54 2.14 -4.48
N ARG A 96 11.47 2.91 -5.06
CA ARG A 96 12.36 3.83 -4.34
C ARG A 96 11.57 4.91 -3.59
N ILE A 97 10.53 5.46 -4.24
CA ILE A 97 9.65 6.47 -3.64
C ILE A 97 8.87 5.88 -2.46
N VAL A 98 8.31 4.66 -2.62
CA VAL A 98 7.59 3.97 -1.55
C VAL A 98 8.52 3.58 -0.40
N ALA A 99 9.76 3.17 -0.68
CA ALA A 99 10.76 2.88 0.34
C ALA A 99 11.12 4.13 1.16
N LYS A 100 11.24 5.29 0.50
CA LYS A 100 11.41 6.59 1.16
C LYS A 100 10.22 6.95 2.04
N LEU A 101 8.99 6.69 1.58
CA LEU A 101 7.78 6.84 2.39
C LEU A 101 7.76 5.88 3.60
N CYS A 102 8.22 4.64 3.44
CA CYS A 102 8.35 3.68 4.55
C CYS A 102 9.26 4.24 5.66
N SER A 103 10.42 4.78 5.28
CA SER A 103 11.33 5.46 6.22
C SER A 103 10.68 6.68 6.87
N LEU A 104 9.98 7.52 6.11
CA LEU A 104 9.24 8.66 6.64
C LEU A 104 8.20 8.23 7.68
N ARG A 105 7.40 7.19 7.40
CA ARG A 105 6.38 6.68 8.34
C ARG A 105 7.00 6.10 9.63
N SER A 106 8.21 5.53 9.54
CA SER A 106 8.98 5.09 10.71
C SER A 106 9.44 6.28 11.54
N ILE A 107 10.02 7.31 10.91
CA ILE A 107 10.46 8.55 11.58
C ILE A 107 9.28 9.25 12.25
N GLU A 108 8.14 9.34 11.57
CA GLU A 108 6.92 9.95 12.10
C GLU A 108 6.45 9.27 13.40
N MET A 109 6.62 7.95 13.50
CA MET A 109 6.26 7.17 14.67
C MET A 109 7.22 7.42 15.85
N ASP A 110 8.52 7.58 15.57
CA ASP A 110 9.56 7.75 16.59
C ASP A 110 9.70 9.19 17.08
N GLN A 111 9.46 10.18 16.21
CA GLN A 111 9.76 11.60 16.46
C GLN A 111 8.52 12.49 16.61
N ALA A 112 7.33 11.93 16.77
CA ALA A 112 6.08 12.70 16.87
C ALA A 112 6.04 13.74 18.02
N SER A 113 6.95 13.66 18.99
CA SER A 113 6.99 14.51 20.18
C SER A 113 8.07 15.61 20.18
N GLN A 114 8.91 15.73 19.14
CA GLN A 114 10.01 16.70 19.09
C GLN A 114 9.75 17.83 18.09
N THR A 115 9.99 19.08 18.49
CA THR A 115 9.74 20.29 17.66
C THR A 115 10.53 20.28 16.35
N ASP A 116 11.78 19.81 16.35
CA ASP A 116 12.60 19.68 15.14
C ASP A 116 12.10 18.55 14.21
N GLY A 117 11.45 17.53 14.78
CA GLY A 117 10.86 16.41 14.03
C GLY A 117 9.81 16.87 13.03
N LYS A 118 9.04 17.92 13.34
CA LYS A 118 8.02 18.47 12.43
C LYS A 118 8.62 18.95 11.11
N ASN A 119 9.71 19.72 11.15
CA ASN A 119 10.32 20.29 9.94
C ASN A 119 10.91 19.20 9.06
N VAL A 120 11.54 18.19 9.68
CA VAL A 120 12.08 17.01 8.98
C VAL A 120 10.95 16.22 8.31
N ILE A 121 9.89 15.91 9.05
CA ILE A 121 8.72 15.17 8.53
C ILE A 121 8.09 15.92 7.35
N MET A 122 7.83 17.24 7.49
CA MET A 122 7.25 18.04 6.41
C MET A 122 8.14 18.11 5.17
N THR A 123 9.46 18.28 5.34
CA THR A 123 10.41 18.30 4.23
C THR A 123 10.42 16.99 3.46
N LEU A 124 10.48 15.87 4.19
CA LEU A 124 10.45 14.54 3.61
C LEU A 124 9.11 14.24 2.93
N ALA A 125 7.99 14.61 3.57
CA ALA A 125 6.65 14.42 3.01
C ALA A 125 6.47 15.19 1.70
N HIS A 126 6.86 16.46 1.65
CA HIS A 126 6.84 17.25 0.41
C HIS A 126 7.76 16.67 -0.67
N SER A 127 8.92 16.12 -0.28
CA SER A 127 9.82 15.49 -1.24
C SER A 127 9.24 14.19 -1.81
N VAL A 128 8.63 13.34 -0.98
CA VAL A 128 7.91 12.15 -1.45
C VAL A 128 6.73 12.53 -2.34
N ASP A 129 5.99 13.58 -1.98
CA ASP A 129 4.89 14.10 -2.77
C ASP A 129 5.38 14.59 -4.16
N ALA A 130 6.45 15.37 -4.22
CA ALA A 130 7.04 15.80 -5.48
C ALA A 130 7.49 14.61 -6.33
N ASP A 131 8.15 13.61 -5.73
CA ASP A 131 8.62 12.42 -6.44
C ASP A 131 7.43 11.61 -7.01
N LEU A 132 6.36 11.41 -6.24
CA LEU A 132 5.13 10.74 -6.69
C LEU A 132 4.46 11.49 -7.84
N GLN A 133 4.41 12.82 -7.77
CA GLN A 133 3.85 13.65 -8.84
C GLN A 133 4.68 13.52 -10.12
N GLY A 134 6.01 13.63 -10.00
CA GLY A 134 6.90 13.45 -11.15
C GLY A 134 6.82 12.06 -11.77
N TRP A 135 6.62 11.01 -10.96
CA TRP A 135 6.48 9.64 -11.43
C TRP A 135 5.21 9.44 -12.27
N VAL A 136 4.06 9.95 -11.83
CA VAL A 136 2.79 9.77 -12.57
C VAL A 136 2.78 10.52 -13.91
N GLU A 137 3.48 11.66 -13.99
CA GLU A 137 3.62 12.46 -15.21
C GLU A 137 4.48 11.79 -16.29
N GLN A 138 5.31 10.81 -15.91
CA GLN A 138 6.21 10.09 -16.81
C GLN A 138 5.63 8.74 -17.28
N LEU A 139 4.40 8.40 -16.87
CA LEU A 139 3.81 7.11 -17.19
C LEU A 139 3.61 6.91 -18.71
N PRO A 140 4.16 5.82 -19.28
CA PRO A 140 3.89 5.44 -20.67
C PRO A 140 2.41 5.12 -20.90
N LEU A 141 1.97 5.20 -22.17
CA LEU A 141 0.58 4.94 -22.55
C LEU A 141 0.15 3.49 -22.24
N GLU A 142 1.10 2.56 -22.19
CA GLU A 142 0.91 1.15 -21.83
C GLU A 142 0.42 0.97 -20.39
N TYR A 143 0.62 1.99 -19.53
CA TYR A 143 0.11 2.01 -18.16
C TYR A 143 -1.25 2.72 -18.03
N ALA A 144 -1.75 3.32 -19.11
CA ALA A 144 -3.03 4.01 -19.08
C ALA A 144 -4.18 3.04 -18.80
N TYR A 145 -5.03 3.40 -17.84
CA TYR A 145 -6.31 2.74 -17.63
C TYR A 145 -7.42 3.54 -18.30
N SER A 146 -8.51 2.86 -18.63
CA SER A 146 -9.70 3.52 -19.18
C SER A 146 -10.81 3.59 -18.16
N ILE A 147 -11.54 4.71 -18.14
CA ILE A 147 -12.71 4.88 -17.30
C ILE A 147 -13.93 4.38 -18.07
N ARG A 148 -14.76 3.59 -17.40
CA ARG A 148 -16.03 3.09 -17.90
C ARG A 148 -17.14 3.49 -16.94
N THR A 149 -18.32 3.78 -17.47
CA THR A 149 -19.51 4.07 -16.67
C THR A 149 -20.52 2.96 -16.88
N CYS A 150 -21.02 2.38 -15.79
CA CYS A 150 -22.07 1.39 -15.85
C CYS A 150 -23.36 2.01 -15.28
N ARG A 151 -24.45 1.94 -16.07
CA ARG A 151 -25.75 2.54 -15.73
C ARG A 151 -26.66 1.62 -14.91
N SER A 152 -26.30 0.34 -14.73
CA SER A 152 -27.06 -0.58 -13.88
C SER A 152 -26.60 -0.47 -12.43
N SER A 153 -27.54 -0.51 -11.49
CA SER A 153 -27.29 -0.56 -10.04
C SER A 153 -26.64 -1.89 -9.62
N ASN A 154 -25.40 -2.13 -10.03
CA ASN A 154 -24.62 -3.25 -9.56
C ASN A 154 -23.90 -2.83 -8.28
N ALA A 155 -24.16 -3.54 -7.17
CA ALA A 155 -23.56 -3.31 -5.86
C ALA A 155 -22.02 -3.44 -5.81
N VAL A 156 -21.37 -3.73 -6.94
CA VAL A 156 -19.91 -3.80 -7.11
C VAL A 156 -19.34 -2.43 -7.52
N LEU A 157 -20.15 -1.54 -8.08
CA LEU A 157 -19.72 -0.23 -8.55
C LEU A 157 -19.69 0.77 -7.41
N SER A 158 -18.72 1.69 -7.44
CA SER A 158 -18.68 2.86 -6.55
C SER A 158 -19.89 3.77 -6.77
N GLU A 159 -20.15 4.70 -5.85
CA GLU A 159 -21.31 5.61 -5.92
C GLU A 159 -21.39 6.41 -7.23
N SER A 160 -20.26 6.66 -7.90
CA SER A 160 -20.22 7.37 -9.19
C SER A 160 -20.68 6.51 -10.37
N GLY A 161 -20.83 5.20 -10.20
CA GLY A 161 -21.08 4.25 -11.28
C GLY A 161 -19.90 4.11 -12.25
N GLN A 162 -18.76 4.72 -11.94
CA GLN A 162 -17.54 4.66 -12.75
C GLN A 162 -16.57 3.61 -12.21
N TYR A 163 -15.88 2.93 -13.13
CA TYR A 163 -14.86 1.96 -12.80
C TYR A 163 -13.70 2.01 -13.80
N HIS A 164 -12.54 1.57 -13.34
CA HIS A 164 -11.31 1.57 -14.11
C HIS A 164 -11.07 0.20 -14.76
N VAL A 165 -10.68 0.21 -16.02
CA VAL A 165 -10.26 -0.97 -16.78
C VAL A 165 -8.78 -0.85 -17.11
N TYR A 166 -8.02 -1.84 -16.68
CA TYR A 166 -6.56 -1.86 -16.79
C TYR A 166 -6.11 -2.79 -17.93
N PRO A 167 -4.94 -2.54 -18.54
CA PRO A 167 -4.36 -3.44 -19.54
C PRO A 167 -4.11 -4.85 -18.99
N ASN A 168 -3.64 -4.94 -17.75
CA ASN A 168 -3.41 -6.19 -17.05
C ASN A 168 -3.43 -5.95 -15.53
N ILE A 169 -3.35 -7.04 -14.75
CA ILE A 169 -3.37 -6.98 -13.29
C ILE A 169 -2.15 -6.29 -12.68
N TRP A 170 -0.99 -6.36 -13.34
CA TRP A 170 0.24 -5.75 -12.87
C TRP A 170 0.15 -4.22 -12.91
N THR A 171 -0.37 -3.66 -14.01
CA THR A 171 -0.65 -2.22 -14.14
C THR A 171 -1.57 -1.74 -13.01
N LEU A 172 -2.60 -2.51 -12.67
CA LEU A 172 -3.50 -2.19 -11.56
C LEU A 172 -2.81 -2.19 -10.19
N ILE A 173 -1.95 -3.18 -9.92
CA ILE A 173 -1.17 -3.25 -8.67
C ILE A 173 -0.25 -2.04 -8.55
N ILE A 174 0.42 -1.66 -9.65
CA ILE A 174 1.29 -0.48 -9.70
C ILE A 174 0.49 0.80 -9.41
N TRP A 175 -0.66 0.99 -10.07
CA TRP A 175 -1.52 2.15 -9.82
C TRP A 175 -2.01 2.23 -8.37
N ASN A 176 -2.41 1.11 -7.77
CA ASN A 176 -2.88 1.12 -6.38
C ASN A 176 -1.73 1.27 -5.37
N THR A 177 -0.52 0.81 -5.70
CA THR A 177 0.68 1.08 -4.90
C THR A 177 0.99 2.57 -4.89
N TYR A 178 0.98 3.21 -6.07
CA TYR A 178 1.10 4.66 -6.21
C TYR A 178 0.02 5.42 -5.43
N ARG A 179 -1.26 5.07 -5.62
CA ARG A 179 -2.39 5.72 -4.94
C ARG A 179 -2.32 5.58 -3.42
N SER A 180 -1.98 4.40 -2.91
CA SER A 180 -1.82 4.21 -1.48
C SER A 180 -0.64 5.01 -0.92
N ALA A 181 0.48 5.08 -1.63
CA ALA A 181 1.62 5.92 -1.24
C ALA A 181 1.26 7.41 -1.25
N ARG A 182 0.51 7.86 -2.26
CA ARG A 182 0.03 9.24 -2.38
C ARG A 182 -0.97 9.59 -1.29
N LEU A 183 -1.91 8.69 -0.98
CA LEU A 183 -2.89 8.87 0.09
C LEU A 183 -2.21 9.02 1.45
N LEU A 184 -1.28 8.11 1.78
CA LEU A 184 -0.53 8.16 3.04
C LEU A 184 0.36 9.40 3.15
N THR A 185 1.03 9.80 2.07
CA THR A 185 1.82 11.04 2.03
C THR A 185 0.93 12.25 2.30
N ASN A 186 -0.25 12.30 1.66
CA ASN A 186 -1.22 13.37 1.85
C ASN A 186 -1.78 13.40 3.29
N GLU A 187 -2.02 12.24 3.92
CA GLU A 187 -2.41 12.18 5.34
C GLU A 187 -1.32 12.75 6.27
N ILE A 188 -0.05 12.42 6.01
CA ILE A 188 1.08 13.01 6.76
C ILE A 188 1.10 14.53 6.57
N LEU A 189 0.96 15.02 5.33
CA LEU A 189 0.91 16.46 5.08
C LEU A 189 -0.26 17.13 5.83
N MET A 190 -1.47 16.58 5.74
CA MET A 190 -2.65 17.09 6.46
C MET A 190 -2.44 17.16 7.97
N LYS A 191 -1.88 16.10 8.56
CA LYS A 191 -1.64 16.00 10.00
C LYS A 191 -0.65 17.04 10.51
N TRP A 192 0.41 17.31 9.73
CA TRP A 192 1.51 18.17 10.15
C TRP A 192 1.39 19.63 9.65
N LEU A 193 0.47 19.91 8.73
CA LEU A 193 0.08 21.27 8.35
C LEU A 193 -0.47 22.03 9.56
N PRO A 194 -0.16 23.33 9.72
CA PRO A 194 -0.70 24.14 10.81
C PRO A 194 -2.24 24.11 10.81
N CYS A 195 -2.85 23.57 11.87
CA CYS A 195 -4.30 23.58 12.05
C CYS A 195 -4.75 24.92 12.66
N HIS A 196 -6.02 25.27 12.43
CA HIS A 196 -6.68 26.52 12.75
C HIS A 196 -6.26 27.17 14.08
N SER A 197 -5.17 27.95 14.07
CA SER A 197 -4.92 28.96 15.08
C SER A 197 -5.75 30.20 14.71
N THR A 198 -6.04 31.03 15.69
CA THR A 198 -6.73 32.33 15.50
C THR A 198 -6.00 33.28 14.55
N GLN A 199 -4.81 32.92 14.06
CA GLN A 199 -3.99 33.61 13.05
C GLN A 199 -3.61 32.70 11.86
N THR A 200 -4.50 31.81 11.43
CA THR A 200 -4.22 30.96 10.25
C THR A 200 -4.22 31.83 8.98
N SER A 201 -3.09 31.90 8.29
CA SER A 201 -2.97 32.61 7.01
C SER A 201 -3.88 31.96 5.95
N SER A 202 -4.39 32.76 5.00
CA SER A 202 -5.21 32.28 3.87
C SER A 202 -4.51 31.17 3.07
N PHE A 203 -3.17 31.17 3.06
CA PHE A 203 -2.33 30.17 2.43
C PHE A 203 -2.47 28.77 3.06
N HIS A 204 -2.42 28.64 4.40
CA HIS A 204 -2.54 27.34 5.06
C HIS A 204 -3.95 26.74 4.89
N THR A 205 -5.00 27.57 4.95
CA THR A 205 -6.37 27.12 4.66
C THR A 205 -6.50 26.57 3.23
N MET A 206 -5.85 27.23 2.26
CA MET A 206 -5.84 26.74 0.87
C MET A 206 -5.08 25.41 0.73
N GLN A 207 -3.96 25.25 1.43
CA GLN A 207 -3.20 24.00 1.43
C GLN A 207 -3.99 22.83 2.03
N HIS A 208 -4.65 23.03 3.19
CA HIS A 208 -5.52 22.03 3.79
C HIS A 208 -6.62 21.60 2.82
N ARG A 209 -7.33 22.56 2.22
CA ARG A 209 -8.39 22.28 1.25
C ARG A 209 -7.90 21.49 0.04
N ARG A 210 -6.68 21.79 -0.46
CA ARG A 210 -6.06 21.03 -1.55
C ARG A 210 -5.81 19.58 -1.15
N CYS A 211 -5.29 19.35 0.06
CA CYS A 211 -5.05 18.00 0.57
C CYS A 211 -6.36 17.24 0.76
N GLU A 212 -7.44 17.89 1.22
CA GLU A 212 -8.77 17.27 1.35
C GLU A 212 -9.36 16.85 -0.01
N ILE A 213 -9.24 17.70 -1.03
CA ILE A 213 -9.70 17.38 -2.39
C ILE A 213 -8.91 16.21 -2.95
N LEU A 214 -7.57 16.27 -2.90
CA LEU A 214 -6.69 15.21 -3.38
C LEU A 214 -6.97 13.88 -2.66
N HIS A 215 -7.19 13.92 -1.35
CA HIS A 215 -7.55 12.75 -0.55
C HIS A 215 -8.85 12.09 -1.06
N ALA A 216 -9.89 12.88 -1.31
CA ALA A 216 -11.17 12.39 -1.81
C ALA A 216 -11.04 11.81 -3.22
N GLU A 217 -10.28 12.47 -4.10
CA GLU A 217 -9.99 11.99 -5.46
C GLU A 217 -9.28 10.64 -5.44
N ILE A 218 -8.18 10.51 -4.69
CA ILE A 218 -7.42 9.25 -4.58
C ILE A 218 -8.29 8.13 -3.99
N SER A 219 -9.09 8.44 -2.97
CA SER A 219 -9.99 7.47 -2.35
C SER A 219 -11.05 6.96 -3.34
N SER A 220 -11.64 7.87 -4.12
CA SER A 220 -12.58 7.53 -5.20
C SER A 220 -11.90 6.65 -6.26
N ASP A 221 -10.66 6.98 -6.63
CA ASP A 221 -9.85 6.27 -7.60
C ASP A 221 -9.52 4.82 -7.19
N ILE A 222 -9.18 4.62 -5.91
CA ILE A 222 -8.98 3.29 -5.33
C ILE A 222 -10.30 2.50 -5.37
N CYS A 223 -11.43 3.12 -5.01
CA CYS A 223 -12.73 2.48 -5.08
C CYS A 223 -13.11 2.10 -6.52
N ALA A 224 -12.87 2.98 -7.49
CA ALA A 224 -13.12 2.75 -8.92
C ALA A 224 -12.25 1.64 -9.50
N SER A 225 -11.13 1.28 -8.85
CA SER A 225 -10.28 0.15 -9.25
C SER A 225 -10.84 -1.22 -8.81
N ALA A 226 -11.68 -1.27 -7.77
CA ALA A 226 -12.16 -2.51 -7.18
C ALA A 226 -12.96 -3.41 -8.13
N PRO A 227 -13.85 -2.89 -9.01
CA PRO A 227 -14.60 -3.73 -9.94
C PRO A 227 -13.72 -4.58 -10.84
N TYR A 228 -12.56 -4.07 -11.27
CA TYR A 228 -11.63 -4.82 -12.12
C TYR A 228 -11.07 -6.06 -11.41
N TYR A 229 -10.74 -5.94 -10.12
CA TYR A 229 -10.32 -7.08 -9.30
C TYR A 229 -11.39 -8.16 -9.20
N LEU A 230 -12.66 -7.75 -9.21
CA LEU A 230 -13.83 -8.63 -9.15
C LEU A 230 -14.26 -9.16 -10.54
N GLY A 231 -13.46 -8.91 -11.59
CA GLY A 231 -13.70 -9.41 -12.95
C GLY A 231 -14.59 -8.53 -13.82
N VAL A 232 -15.01 -7.35 -13.34
CA VAL A 232 -15.83 -6.41 -14.13
C VAL A 232 -14.96 -5.65 -15.13
N GLY A 233 -15.36 -5.66 -16.41
CA GLY A 233 -14.66 -4.94 -17.48
C GLY A 233 -13.48 -5.70 -18.10
N ASN A 234 -13.23 -6.95 -17.68
CA ASN A 234 -12.22 -7.80 -18.28
C ASN A 234 -12.76 -8.47 -19.54
N SER A 235 -12.39 -7.96 -20.72
CA SER A 235 -12.82 -8.49 -22.02
C SER A 235 -12.36 -9.93 -22.29
N ALA A 236 -11.38 -10.43 -21.53
CA ALA A 236 -10.75 -11.73 -21.74
C ALA A 236 -11.29 -12.85 -20.82
N GLY A 237 -12.34 -12.61 -20.03
CA GLY A 237 -12.96 -13.63 -19.18
C GLY A 237 -12.01 -14.27 -18.15
N GLN A 238 -10.93 -13.57 -17.76
CA GLN A 238 -10.02 -14.11 -16.74
C GLN A 238 -10.70 -13.98 -15.37
N ASN A 239 -10.92 -15.12 -14.73
CA ASN A 239 -11.50 -15.21 -13.39
C ASN A 239 -10.75 -14.32 -12.38
N PRO A 240 -11.45 -13.78 -11.37
CA PRO A 240 -10.83 -13.07 -10.26
C PRO A 240 -9.70 -13.93 -9.67
N ARG A 241 -8.44 -13.54 -9.85
CA ARG A 241 -7.32 -14.30 -9.30
C ARG A 241 -7.23 -13.96 -7.82
N ALA A 242 -7.32 -14.94 -6.92
CA ALA A 242 -7.19 -14.71 -5.48
C ALA A 242 -5.93 -13.89 -5.10
N ALA A 243 -4.82 -14.07 -5.84
CA ALA A 243 -3.60 -13.29 -5.68
C ALA A 243 -3.77 -11.77 -5.99
N ALA A 244 -4.71 -11.41 -6.85
CA ALA A 244 -5.10 -10.03 -7.13
C ALA A 244 -5.99 -9.46 -6.01
N GLY A 245 -6.93 -10.25 -5.50
CA GLY A 245 -7.79 -9.81 -4.39
C GLY A 245 -7.00 -9.31 -3.17
N SER A 246 -5.93 -10.03 -2.82
CA SER A 246 -5.04 -9.67 -1.71
C SER A 246 -4.44 -8.27 -1.81
N SER A 247 -4.07 -7.81 -3.01
CA SER A 247 -3.44 -6.50 -3.20
C SER A 247 -4.42 -5.33 -3.11
N LEU A 248 -5.73 -5.58 -3.21
CA LEU A 248 -6.77 -4.54 -3.09
C LEU A 248 -7.25 -4.33 -1.64
N ILE A 249 -7.15 -5.35 -0.79
CA ILE A 249 -7.70 -5.33 0.57
C ILE A 249 -7.18 -4.13 1.37
N TRP A 250 -5.87 -3.92 1.39
CA TRP A 250 -5.28 -2.83 2.15
C TRP A 250 -5.57 -1.44 1.56
N PRO A 251 -5.43 -1.19 0.23
CA PRO A 251 -5.87 0.05 -0.37
C PRO A 251 -7.32 0.41 -0.04
N LEU A 252 -8.26 -0.55 -0.12
CA LEU A 252 -9.65 -0.32 0.28
C LEU A 252 -9.75 0.03 1.77
N TYR A 253 -9.11 -0.77 2.64
CA TYR A 253 -9.11 -0.50 4.07
C TYR A 253 -8.59 0.89 4.41
N LEU A 254 -7.51 1.35 3.76
CA LEU A 254 -6.99 2.71 3.90
C LEU A 254 -8.06 3.76 3.66
N THR A 255 -8.80 3.68 2.54
CA THR A 255 -9.86 4.66 2.23
C THR A 255 -10.97 4.72 3.28
N ALA A 256 -11.14 3.67 4.10
CA ALA A 256 -12.17 3.59 5.12
C ALA A 256 -11.69 3.96 6.53
N ILE A 257 -10.38 4.00 6.80
CA ILE A 257 -9.82 4.35 8.13
C ILE A 257 -9.33 5.80 8.24
N THR A 258 -9.40 6.56 7.15
CA THR A 258 -8.98 7.96 7.14
C THR A 258 -9.78 8.78 8.16
N ASP A 259 -9.29 9.97 8.55
CA ASP A 259 -9.83 10.71 9.70
C ASP A 259 -11.35 10.98 9.60
N ARG A 260 -11.90 11.10 8.37
CA ARG A 260 -13.35 11.25 8.10
C ARG A 260 -13.78 10.75 6.71
N PRO A 261 -13.89 9.43 6.43
CA PRO A 261 -14.45 8.98 5.17
C PRO A 261 -15.94 9.37 5.10
N PRO A 262 -16.46 9.74 3.92
CA PRO A 262 -17.89 9.82 3.73
C PRO A 262 -18.55 8.51 4.18
N PHE A 263 -19.67 8.60 4.90
CA PHE A 263 -20.36 7.42 5.45
C PHE A 263 -20.62 6.37 4.37
N ALA A 264 -21.03 6.82 3.18
CA ALA A 264 -21.31 5.94 2.07
C ALA A 264 -20.06 5.27 1.49
N THR A 265 -18.93 5.97 1.39
CA THR A 265 -17.63 5.37 1.02
C THR A 265 -17.25 4.27 2.01
N ARG A 266 -17.34 4.52 3.32
CA ARG A 266 -17.02 3.52 4.34
C ARG A 266 -17.93 2.30 4.25
N ALA A 267 -19.25 2.51 4.13
CA ALA A 267 -20.22 1.43 4.00
C ALA A 267 -20.00 0.60 2.72
N TRP A 268 -19.67 1.27 1.61
CA TRP A 268 -19.35 0.62 0.35
C TRP A 268 -18.06 -0.20 0.44
N VAL A 269 -16.99 0.34 1.04
CA VAL A 269 -15.73 -0.38 1.26
C VAL A 269 -15.95 -1.64 2.09
N ILE A 270 -16.71 -1.54 3.19
CA ILE A 270 -17.06 -2.70 4.02
C ILE A 270 -17.72 -3.79 3.17
N THR A 271 -18.68 -3.41 2.33
CA THR A 271 -19.38 -4.33 1.43
C THR A 271 -18.42 -4.99 0.43
N GLN A 272 -17.46 -4.25 -0.13
CA GLN A 272 -16.49 -4.83 -1.06
C GLN A 272 -15.51 -5.77 -0.35
N LEU A 273 -15.06 -5.44 0.87
CA LEU A 273 -14.20 -6.31 1.66
C LEU A 273 -14.89 -7.62 2.04
N ASP A 274 -16.17 -7.58 2.41
CA ASP A 274 -16.98 -8.79 2.63
C ASP A 274 -17.05 -9.64 1.35
N LYS A 275 -17.35 -9.03 0.19
CA LYS A 275 -17.40 -9.72 -1.10
C LYS A 275 -16.07 -10.34 -1.49
N ILE A 276 -14.95 -9.65 -1.28
CA ILE A 276 -13.60 -10.21 -1.53
C ILE A 276 -13.40 -11.45 -0.65
N GLY A 277 -13.78 -11.38 0.63
CA GLY A 277 -13.69 -12.53 1.53
C GLY A 277 -14.56 -13.71 1.12
N GLU A 278 -15.80 -13.46 0.70
CA GLU A 278 -16.76 -14.48 0.29
C GLU A 278 -16.45 -15.09 -1.08
N ILE A 279 -16.18 -14.27 -2.10
CA ILE A 279 -15.99 -14.71 -3.48
C ILE A 279 -14.59 -15.31 -3.69
N MET A 280 -13.56 -14.69 -3.10
CA MET A 280 -12.16 -15.09 -3.30
C MET A 280 -11.63 -15.98 -2.16
N GLY A 281 -12.42 -16.19 -1.10
CA GLY A 281 -12.02 -16.98 0.07
C GLY A 281 -10.95 -16.32 0.94
N ILE A 282 -10.75 -15.00 0.83
CA ILE A 282 -9.67 -14.28 1.53
C ILE A 282 -10.16 -13.79 2.89
N ARG A 283 -9.92 -14.58 3.95
CA ARG A 283 -10.47 -14.31 5.29
C ARG A 283 -10.02 -12.98 5.89
N GLN A 284 -8.82 -12.50 5.53
CA GLN A 284 -8.33 -11.19 5.97
C GLN A 284 -9.28 -10.05 5.57
N ALA A 285 -9.92 -10.14 4.40
CA ALA A 285 -10.86 -9.12 3.92
C ALA A 285 -12.08 -9.01 4.84
N THR A 286 -12.71 -10.14 5.18
CA THR A 286 -13.84 -10.19 6.12
C THR A 286 -13.44 -9.75 7.52
N SER A 287 -12.22 -10.08 7.97
CA SER A 287 -11.71 -9.62 9.26
C SER A 287 -11.61 -8.10 9.32
N LEU A 288 -11.04 -7.46 8.29
CA LEU A 288 -10.94 -5.99 8.22
C LEU A 288 -12.30 -5.32 8.04
N ALA A 289 -13.23 -5.94 7.30
CA ALA A 289 -14.62 -5.47 7.24
C ALA A 289 -15.28 -5.43 8.63
N ASN A 290 -15.07 -6.47 9.45
CA ASN A 290 -15.59 -6.52 10.82
C ASN A 290 -14.96 -5.47 11.74
N VAL A 291 -13.66 -5.18 11.59
CA VAL A 291 -13.01 -4.06 12.28
C VAL A 291 -13.69 -2.74 11.94
N LEU A 292 -13.93 -2.48 10.64
CA LEU A 292 -14.61 -1.27 10.20
C LEU A 292 -16.07 -1.19 10.69
N LYS A 293 -16.78 -2.32 10.85
CA LYS A 293 -18.15 -2.37 11.40
C LYS A 293 -18.20 -2.06 12.90
N THR A 294 -17.18 -2.47 13.66
CA THR A 294 -17.22 -2.49 15.13
C THR A 294 -16.74 -1.20 15.82
N LYS A 295 -16.43 -0.12 15.07
CA LYS A 295 -15.90 1.16 15.58
C LYS A 295 -14.61 1.09 16.42
N TYR A 296 -14.03 -0.09 16.64
CA TYR A 296 -12.72 -0.21 17.26
C TYR A 296 -11.64 0.14 16.23
N GLU A 297 -10.76 1.10 16.57
CA GLU A 297 -9.45 1.18 15.95
C GLU A 297 -8.70 -0.10 16.32
N VAL A 298 -8.67 -1.08 15.43
CA VAL A 298 -7.67 -2.15 15.57
C VAL A 298 -6.40 -1.61 14.94
N THR A 299 -5.53 -1.06 15.77
CA THR A 299 -4.15 -0.72 15.42
C THR A 299 -3.31 -1.99 15.36
N VAL A 300 -3.70 -2.90 14.47
CA VAL A 300 -2.97 -4.10 14.01
C VAL A 300 -1.51 -3.79 13.67
N TRP A 301 -1.28 -2.54 13.24
CA TRP A 301 -0.03 -2.04 12.65
C TRP A 301 0.81 -1.22 13.62
N ASP A 302 0.31 -0.92 14.83
CA ASP A 302 1.09 -0.27 15.87
C ASP A 302 1.79 -1.37 16.68
N ARG A 303 3.12 -1.42 16.64
CA ARG A 303 3.88 -2.34 17.47
C ARG A 303 3.79 -1.92 18.95
N PRO A 304 3.63 -2.87 19.88
CA PRO A 304 4.13 -2.65 21.24
C PRO A 304 5.65 -2.52 21.18
N LYS A 305 6.20 -1.47 21.80
CA LYS A 305 7.65 -1.35 22.03
C LYS A 305 8.13 -2.53 22.89
N SER A 306 9.36 -2.97 22.60
CA SER A 306 10.23 -3.90 23.33
C SER A 306 9.91 -5.41 23.29
N TYR A 307 10.78 -6.16 22.59
CA TYR A 307 11.64 -7.13 23.28
C TYR A 307 13.08 -6.67 23.05
N ALA A 308 13.67 -6.02 24.06
CA ALA A 308 15.11 -6.01 24.19
C ALA A 308 15.49 -7.43 24.63
N ILE A 309 16.39 -8.06 23.88
CA ILE A 309 17.06 -9.27 24.34
C ILE A 309 18.14 -8.74 25.27
N ASP A 310 17.90 -8.87 26.58
CA ASP A 310 18.98 -8.78 27.55
C ASP A 310 19.94 -9.93 27.23
N ALA A 311 21.17 -9.57 26.86
CA ALA A 311 22.26 -10.52 26.75
C ALA A 311 22.53 -11.05 28.15
N GLU A 312 22.34 -12.35 28.34
CA GLU A 312 22.85 -13.09 29.48
C GLU A 312 24.37 -12.90 29.54
N GLU A 313 24.86 -12.25 30.59
CA GLU A 313 26.22 -12.42 31.07
C GLU A 313 26.30 -13.82 31.67
N ASP A 314 26.91 -14.74 30.92
CA ASP A 314 27.38 -16.02 31.45
C ASP A 314 28.58 -15.76 32.36
N ASP A 315 28.36 -15.98 33.65
CA ASP A 315 29.35 -15.98 34.72
C ASP A 315 29.77 -17.44 34.97
N TRP A 316 30.89 -17.89 34.36
CA TRP A 316 31.78 -18.98 34.83
C TRP A 316 33.15 -18.90 34.12
#